data_AF-C9LG90-F1
#
_entry.id   AF-C9LG90-F1
#
_cell.length_a   1.000
_cell.length_b   1.000
_cell.length_c   1.000
_cell.angle_alpha   90.00
_cell.angle_beta   90.00
_cell.angle_gamma   90.00
#
_symmetry.space_group_name_H-M   'P 1'
#
loop_
_entity.id
_entity.type
_entity.pdbx_description
1 polymer ?
#
loop_
_entity_poly.entity_id
_entity_poly.type
_entity_poly.pdbx_seq_one_letter_code
_entity_poly.pdbx_strand_id
1 'polypeptide(L)'
;MNLRFRLIILSISSLLILGQMKAQGKQQLPHREKYVRVSDFGKLPTGARYLIGVKNEDNKIYFLSSIAYKIGKGGKLTATLTEHIENDTVFSPTPEICWQIEEKEKKAQWCITSIKEEKYLNYNNKDQTGVYLDSKRVYWDLTLLGEGQIKLSNTVGHSTRHLGFNPIQGENNGYFGNYKTCQSDTLLIFMHDLTLSEKKGELQLPADSDCIAFLADTLIDGRLPQSEYLLSDGRVAADGFDTWTYLTASQKAFYLQSLSSAYLRHDLSQGEKQLWYYWNGLISTSEDTPRCLVWDKKQGQLTVVDPYEAEVSSFIPIYFAAVADTMREDFQHGIKTLSGGWSAQRLAELDWQDVRALDLRNATLPARPLTFKYLPSKANKPIYISKTEKEVVPETWPFVIAENLLLKDVYLQDKEPIYVPYSFNLDGQTITYEREMIDGNWETLCLPFTVDDWSKSFDVQELVKITQNGTKLDLGFDKAQKIQANQPVILRGKGKLKLQAREGLVVTQEAEGIFRGNYDSKDINQAYLLSNDGNTFVNAASGSHLSPFRAYILLDKDYKTIDVKYNIITQIRPQQVISRDKILYSIDGIRQLSTKRQGIYIVDGQKIIIK
;
A
#
# COMPACT_ATOMS: atom_id res chain seq x y z
N MET A 1 0.14 -82.66 -24.71
CA MET A 1 -0.36 -81.83 -25.85
C MET A 1 -0.40 -80.40 -25.35
N ASN A 2 0.59 -79.53 -25.52
CA ASN A 2 1.36 -79.08 -26.68
C ASN A 2 0.56 -78.36 -27.78
N LEU A 3 1.08 -77.17 -28.12
CA LEU A 3 0.74 -76.18 -29.15
C LEU A 3 -0.48 -75.28 -28.91
N ARG A 4 -0.37 -73.95 -28.69
CA ARG A 4 0.33 -72.81 -29.38
C ARG A 4 -0.63 -72.06 -30.33
N PHE A 5 -0.82 -70.76 -30.07
CA PHE A 5 -0.62 -69.56 -30.93
C PHE A 5 -1.45 -68.39 -30.35
N ARG A 6 -0.82 -67.38 -29.69
CA ARG A 6 -0.35 -66.06 -30.24
C ARG A 6 -1.53 -65.17 -30.71
N LEU A 7 -1.67 -63.87 -30.42
CA LEU A 7 -0.84 -62.80 -29.82
C LEU A 7 -1.71 -61.49 -29.80
N ILE A 8 -1.37 -60.54 -28.92
CA ILE A 8 -1.64 -59.07 -28.93
C ILE A 8 -3.08 -58.55 -28.62
N ILE A 9 -3.24 -57.78 -27.53
CA ILE A 9 -3.49 -56.31 -27.50
C ILE A 9 -3.91 -55.84 -26.08
N LEU A 10 -3.04 -54.99 -25.51
CA LEU A 10 -3.24 -53.90 -24.54
C LEU A 10 -4.14 -54.11 -23.29
N SER A 11 -3.47 -54.02 -22.14
CA SER A 11 -4.02 -53.61 -20.85
C SER A 11 -4.73 -52.26 -20.95
N ILE A 12 -6.05 -52.27 -20.98
CA ILE A 12 -6.89 -51.12 -20.62
C ILE A 12 -7.77 -51.58 -19.45
N SER A 13 -7.19 -51.57 -18.26
CA SER A 13 -7.90 -51.79 -16.99
C SER A 13 -7.93 -50.51 -16.15
N SER A 14 -7.90 -49.35 -16.81
CA SER A 14 -7.87 -48.03 -16.16
C SER A 14 -8.83 -47.01 -16.79
N LEU A 15 -9.79 -47.44 -17.61
CA LEU A 15 -10.67 -46.53 -18.36
C LEU A 15 -12.17 -46.84 -18.27
N LEU A 16 -12.60 -47.64 -17.29
CA LEU A 16 -14.02 -48.01 -17.08
C LEU A 16 -14.50 -47.81 -15.64
N ILE A 17 -13.94 -46.83 -14.93
CA ILE A 17 -14.57 -46.18 -13.76
C ILE A 17 -14.84 -44.70 -14.11
N LEU A 18 -15.23 -44.47 -15.36
CA LEU A 18 -15.77 -43.22 -15.89
C LEU A 18 -17.07 -43.60 -16.58
N GLY A 19 -18.14 -43.67 -15.78
CA GLY A 19 -19.45 -44.09 -16.26
C GLY A 19 -20.10 -45.09 -15.32
N GLN A 20 -20.46 -44.64 -14.12
CA GLN A 20 -21.68 -45.02 -13.39
C GLN A 20 -21.66 -44.42 -11.97
N MET A 21 -21.65 -43.08 -11.88
CA MET A 21 -22.53 -42.46 -10.91
C MET A 21 -23.65 -41.83 -11.73
N LYS A 22 -24.79 -42.52 -11.70
CA LYS A 22 -26.04 -42.04 -12.28
C LYS A 22 -26.23 -40.58 -11.88
N ALA A 23 -26.44 -39.75 -12.89
CA ALA A 23 -27.32 -38.62 -12.80
C ALA A 23 -28.70 -39.11 -12.30
N GLN A 24 -28.84 -39.39 -11.01
CA GLN A 24 -30.10 -39.21 -10.33
C GLN A 24 -30.24 -37.71 -10.17
N GLY A 25 -31.32 -37.17 -10.75
CA GLY A 25 -31.52 -35.74 -10.97
C GLY A 25 -31.04 -34.92 -9.79
N LYS A 26 -29.89 -34.24 -9.97
CA LYS A 26 -29.53 -33.12 -9.13
C LYS A 26 -30.67 -32.14 -9.31
N GLN A 27 -31.55 -32.10 -8.32
CA GLN A 27 -32.49 -31.02 -8.17
C GLN A 27 -31.61 -29.77 -8.10
N GLN A 28 -31.51 -29.09 -9.22
CA GLN A 28 -30.87 -27.79 -9.30
C GLN A 28 -31.77 -26.91 -8.43
N LEU A 29 -31.39 -26.73 -7.17
CA LEU A 29 -32.13 -25.87 -6.25
C LEU A 29 -32.20 -24.48 -6.91
N PRO A 30 -33.39 -23.89 -7.04
CA PRO A 30 -33.59 -22.73 -7.89
C PRO A 30 -32.78 -21.54 -7.39
N HIS A 31 -32.00 -20.97 -8.30
CA HIS A 31 -31.43 -19.63 -8.22
C HIS A 31 -32.48 -18.64 -7.67
N ARG A 32 -32.18 -17.91 -6.60
CA ARG A 32 -33.08 -16.88 -6.07
C ARG A 32 -32.57 -15.48 -6.41
N GLU A 33 -33.17 -14.86 -7.43
CA GLU A 33 -32.91 -13.45 -7.77
C GLU A 33 -33.48 -12.55 -6.67
N LYS A 34 -32.68 -11.65 -6.10
CA LYS A 34 -33.10 -10.74 -5.03
C LYS A 34 -33.39 -9.36 -5.61
N TYR A 35 -34.50 -8.75 -5.22
CA TYR A 35 -34.89 -7.41 -5.64
C TYR A 35 -35.17 -6.55 -4.42
N VAL A 36 -34.54 -5.37 -4.34
CA VAL A 36 -34.68 -4.44 -3.21
C VAL A 36 -35.38 -3.17 -3.67
N ARG A 37 -36.26 -2.63 -2.82
CA ARG A 37 -37.00 -1.40 -3.11
C ARG A 37 -36.05 -0.23 -3.35
N VAL A 38 -36.31 0.51 -4.42
CA VAL A 38 -35.62 1.74 -4.77
C VAL A 38 -36.22 2.89 -3.96
N SER A 39 -35.40 3.50 -3.11
CA SER A 39 -35.77 4.69 -2.31
C SER A 39 -35.25 6.00 -2.91
N ASP A 40 -34.25 5.94 -3.78
CA ASP A 40 -33.65 7.09 -4.48
C ASP A 40 -33.64 6.83 -5.99
N PHE A 41 -34.22 7.76 -6.75
CA PHE A 41 -34.42 7.68 -8.20
C PHE A 41 -33.48 8.64 -8.94
N GLY A 42 -32.19 8.60 -8.59
CA GLY A 42 -31.13 9.14 -9.44
C GLY A 42 -31.11 8.48 -10.83
N LYS A 43 -29.95 8.43 -11.50
CA LYS A 43 -29.87 7.70 -12.77
C LYS A 43 -30.06 6.20 -12.52
N LEU A 44 -31.21 5.65 -12.92
CA LEU A 44 -31.45 4.22 -12.92
C LEU A 44 -30.47 3.54 -13.91
N PRO A 45 -29.74 2.49 -13.50
CA PRO A 45 -28.80 1.81 -14.38
C PRO A 45 -29.45 1.22 -15.63
N THR A 46 -28.89 1.51 -16.80
CA THR A 46 -29.29 0.91 -18.07
C THR A 46 -29.01 -0.60 -18.05
N GLY A 47 -29.97 -1.41 -18.51
CA GLY A 47 -29.83 -2.87 -18.59
C GLY A 47 -30.09 -3.63 -17.29
N ALA A 48 -30.30 -2.94 -16.16
CA ALA A 48 -30.72 -3.59 -14.92
C ALA A 48 -32.16 -4.10 -15.00
N ARG A 49 -32.48 -5.06 -14.13
CA ARG A 49 -33.81 -5.69 -14.04
C ARG A 49 -34.59 -5.08 -12.88
N TYR A 50 -35.86 -4.82 -13.11
CA TYR A 50 -36.74 -4.13 -12.18
C TYR A 50 -38.08 -4.87 -12.05
N LEU A 51 -38.72 -4.72 -10.88
CA LEU A 51 -40.11 -5.06 -10.65
C LEU A 51 -40.89 -3.76 -10.42
N ILE A 52 -42.11 -3.70 -10.95
CA ILE A 52 -43.02 -2.56 -10.78
C ILE A 52 -44.20 -3.05 -9.96
N GLY A 53 -44.32 -2.55 -8.73
CA GLY A 53 -45.32 -2.98 -7.76
C GLY A 53 -46.25 -1.87 -7.33
N VAL A 54 -47.37 -2.23 -6.72
CA VAL A 54 -48.28 -1.31 -6.02
C VAL A 54 -48.66 -1.91 -4.68
N LYS A 55 -48.64 -1.08 -3.64
CA LYS A 55 -49.02 -1.50 -2.29
C LYS A 55 -50.49 -1.17 -2.05
N ASN A 56 -51.29 -2.17 -1.69
CA ASN A 56 -52.71 -1.97 -1.37
C ASN A 56 -52.92 -1.57 0.11
N GLU A 57 -54.18 -1.33 0.49
CA GLU A 57 -54.59 -0.94 1.85
C GLU A 57 -54.24 -2.00 2.91
N ASP A 58 -54.16 -3.28 2.54
CA ASP A 58 -53.77 -4.39 3.42
C ASP A 58 -52.24 -4.62 3.49
N ASN A 59 -51.44 -3.65 3.06
CA ASN A 59 -49.98 -3.73 2.95
C ASN A 59 -49.42 -4.81 2.01
N LYS A 60 -50.24 -5.45 1.17
CA LYS A 60 -49.79 -6.41 0.16
C LYS A 60 -49.29 -5.70 -1.09
N ILE A 61 -48.24 -6.23 -1.72
CA ILE A 61 -47.69 -5.67 -2.97
C ILE A 61 -48.06 -6.55 -4.15
N TYR A 62 -48.67 -5.93 -5.16
CA TYR A 62 -49.03 -6.56 -6.42
C TYR A 62 -48.10 -6.07 -7.52
N PHE A 63 -47.44 -7.00 -8.21
CA PHE A 63 -46.49 -6.71 -9.27
C PHE A 63 -47.14 -6.74 -10.65
N LEU A 64 -46.78 -5.76 -11.49
CA LEU A 64 -47.18 -5.68 -12.88
C LEU A 64 -46.62 -6.87 -13.65
N SER A 65 -47.48 -7.66 -14.27
CA SER A 65 -47.11 -8.83 -15.09
C SER A 65 -47.26 -8.53 -16.58
N SER A 66 -46.42 -9.14 -17.40
CA SER A 66 -46.50 -9.13 -18.86
C SER A 66 -47.71 -9.91 -19.41
N ILE A 67 -48.39 -10.69 -18.57
CA ILE A 67 -49.56 -11.49 -18.97
C ILE A 67 -50.80 -10.60 -19.12
N ALA A 68 -51.48 -10.72 -20.27
CA ALA A 68 -52.75 -10.04 -20.54
C ALA A 68 -53.90 -10.60 -19.70
N TYR A 69 -54.71 -9.71 -19.10
CA TYR A 69 -55.93 -10.06 -18.39
C TYR A 69 -57.10 -10.24 -19.37
N LYS A 70 -57.63 -11.47 -19.47
CA LYS A 70 -58.62 -11.86 -20.48
C LYS A 70 -60.07 -11.61 -20.04
N ILE A 71 -60.50 -10.36 -19.87
CA ILE A 71 -61.94 -10.00 -19.85
C ILE A 71 -62.18 -8.63 -20.52
N GLY A 72 -62.90 -8.63 -21.65
CA GLY A 72 -63.37 -7.42 -22.35
C GLY A 72 -62.41 -6.81 -23.39
N LYS A 73 -62.94 -5.93 -24.26
CA LYS A 73 -62.22 -5.30 -25.40
C LYS A 73 -61.15 -4.26 -25.00
N GLY A 74 -60.81 -4.15 -23.72
CA GLY A 74 -60.08 -3.02 -23.15
C GLY A 74 -58.57 -3.20 -22.96
N GLY A 75 -58.00 -4.40 -23.18
CA GLY A 75 -56.57 -4.70 -23.06
C GLY A 75 -55.95 -4.30 -21.72
N LYS A 76 -55.90 -5.19 -20.73
CA LYS A 76 -55.27 -4.92 -19.43
C LYS A 76 -54.17 -5.93 -19.16
N LEU A 77 -53.24 -5.62 -18.26
CA LEU A 77 -52.23 -6.54 -17.79
C LEU A 77 -52.60 -7.06 -16.40
N THR A 78 -52.28 -8.32 -16.12
CA THR A 78 -52.53 -8.93 -14.81
C THR A 78 -51.58 -8.37 -13.75
N ALA A 79 -52.00 -8.48 -12.49
CA ALA A 79 -51.16 -8.19 -11.35
C ALA A 79 -50.92 -9.48 -10.55
N THR A 80 -49.67 -9.76 -10.21
CA THR A 80 -49.26 -10.95 -9.46
C THR A 80 -48.97 -10.56 -8.02
N LEU A 81 -49.67 -11.18 -7.07
CA LEU A 81 -49.34 -11.07 -5.64
C LEU A 81 -48.12 -11.95 -5.34
N THR A 82 -47.12 -11.44 -4.63
CA THR A 82 -46.03 -12.27 -4.10
C THR A 82 -46.16 -12.41 -2.58
N GLU A 83 -46.05 -13.64 -2.08
CA GLU A 83 -46.23 -13.97 -0.66
C GLU A 83 -44.95 -13.77 0.18
N HIS A 84 -43.81 -13.52 -0.47
CA HIS A 84 -42.50 -13.42 0.18
C HIS A 84 -41.94 -12.00 0.08
N ILE A 85 -42.45 -11.11 0.95
CA ILE A 85 -41.89 -9.77 1.12
C ILE A 85 -41.47 -9.61 2.57
N GLU A 86 -40.17 -9.54 2.80
CA GLU A 86 -39.59 -9.17 4.08
C GLU A 86 -38.80 -7.87 3.90
N ASN A 87 -39.09 -6.86 4.72
CA ASN A 87 -38.34 -5.60 4.76
C ASN A 87 -38.10 -4.98 3.37
N ASP A 88 -39.15 -4.85 2.54
CA ASP A 88 -39.08 -4.26 1.20
C ASP A 88 -38.13 -4.99 0.21
N THR A 89 -37.99 -6.31 0.37
CA THR A 89 -37.22 -7.20 -0.52
C THR A 89 -38.12 -8.29 -1.12
N VAL A 90 -37.90 -8.62 -2.41
CA VAL A 90 -38.59 -9.69 -3.15
C VAL A 90 -37.59 -10.72 -3.66
N PHE A 91 -37.91 -12.00 -3.57
CA PHE A 91 -37.05 -13.08 -4.04
C PHE A 91 -37.68 -13.89 -5.17
N SER A 92 -36.85 -14.29 -6.14
CA SER A 92 -37.18 -15.20 -7.25
C SER A 92 -38.48 -14.87 -7.99
N PRO A 93 -38.66 -13.61 -8.44
CA PRO A 93 -39.85 -13.26 -9.19
C PRO A 93 -39.96 -14.11 -10.45
N THR A 94 -41.19 -14.38 -10.88
CA THR A 94 -41.39 -15.08 -12.15
C THR A 94 -41.01 -14.14 -13.32
N PRO A 95 -40.46 -14.64 -14.44
CA PRO A 95 -39.97 -13.79 -15.53
C PRO A 95 -41.01 -12.81 -16.10
N GLU A 96 -42.30 -13.12 -15.95
CA GLU A 96 -43.43 -12.29 -16.39
C GLU A 96 -43.51 -10.94 -15.69
N ILE A 97 -43.02 -10.83 -14.45
CA ILE A 97 -43.08 -9.58 -13.68
C ILE A 97 -41.76 -8.79 -13.72
N CYS A 98 -40.79 -9.25 -14.51
CA CYS A 98 -39.49 -8.62 -14.65
C CYS A 98 -39.45 -7.65 -15.86
N TRP A 99 -38.96 -6.45 -15.60
CA TRP A 99 -38.95 -5.33 -16.55
C TRP A 99 -37.56 -4.71 -16.67
N GLN A 100 -37.27 -4.10 -17.82
CA GLN A 100 -36.16 -3.17 -18.00
C GLN A 100 -36.74 -1.76 -18.10
N ILE A 101 -36.05 -0.79 -17.49
CA ILE A 101 -36.46 0.61 -17.44
C ILE A 101 -35.30 1.45 -18.01
N GLU A 102 -35.57 2.22 -19.06
CA GLU A 102 -34.57 3.04 -19.76
C GLU A 102 -34.99 4.50 -19.82
N GLU A 103 -34.12 5.42 -19.38
CA GLU A 103 -34.35 6.86 -19.50
C GLU A 103 -33.99 7.36 -20.90
N LYS A 104 -34.83 8.22 -21.47
CA LYS A 104 -34.52 8.97 -22.68
C LYS A 104 -33.77 10.25 -22.33
N GLU A 105 -32.58 10.42 -22.91
CA GLU A 105 -31.75 11.61 -22.70
C GLU A 105 -32.53 12.91 -22.96
N LYS A 106 -32.48 13.81 -21.97
CA LYS A 106 -32.95 15.22 -21.97
C LYS A 106 -34.40 15.52 -21.58
N LYS A 107 -35.27 14.57 -21.22
CA LYS A 107 -36.68 14.87 -20.83
C LYS A 107 -37.32 14.07 -19.67
N ALA A 108 -36.58 13.28 -18.87
CA ALA A 108 -37.14 12.44 -17.79
C ALA A 108 -38.30 11.53 -18.27
N GLN A 109 -38.20 11.05 -19.51
CA GLN A 109 -39.17 10.15 -20.13
C GLN A 109 -38.60 8.74 -20.15
N TRP A 110 -39.43 7.77 -19.82
CA TRP A 110 -38.98 6.41 -19.56
C TRP A 110 -39.62 5.42 -20.51
N CYS A 111 -38.82 4.47 -20.96
CA CYS A 111 -39.29 3.31 -21.70
C CYS A 111 -39.23 2.08 -20.80
N ILE A 112 -40.27 1.26 -20.84
CA ILE A 112 -40.41 0.08 -19.99
C ILE A 112 -40.59 -1.12 -20.91
N THR A 113 -39.71 -2.11 -20.78
CA THR A 113 -39.66 -3.30 -21.63
C THR A 113 -39.86 -4.55 -20.79
N SER A 114 -40.77 -5.44 -21.19
CA SER A 114 -40.89 -6.74 -20.55
C SER A 114 -39.68 -7.60 -20.89
N ILE A 115 -39.06 -8.21 -19.88
CA ILE A 115 -37.92 -9.12 -20.11
C ILE A 115 -38.39 -10.40 -20.79
N LYS A 116 -39.49 -11.00 -20.32
CA LYS A 116 -40.01 -12.24 -20.88
C LYS A 116 -40.49 -12.11 -22.33
N GLU A 117 -41.22 -11.04 -22.63
CA GLU A 117 -41.90 -10.88 -23.92
C GLU A 117 -41.11 -10.03 -24.92
N GLU A 118 -40.00 -9.41 -24.48
CA GLU A 118 -39.14 -8.51 -25.27
C GLU A 118 -39.93 -7.40 -26.00
N LYS A 119 -40.99 -6.90 -25.36
CA LYS A 119 -41.92 -5.90 -25.88
C LYS A 119 -42.09 -4.75 -24.91
N TYR A 120 -42.41 -3.58 -25.44
CA TYR A 120 -42.60 -2.36 -24.67
C TYR A 120 -43.98 -2.33 -24.01
N LEU A 121 -44.02 -1.85 -22.78
CA LEU A 121 -45.25 -1.50 -22.07
C LEU A 121 -45.90 -0.31 -22.78
N ASN A 122 -47.04 -0.57 -23.41
CA ASN A 122 -47.75 0.36 -24.25
C ASN A 122 -49.16 0.64 -23.69
N TYR A 123 -49.78 1.71 -24.18
CA TYR A 123 -51.14 2.11 -23.81
C TYR A 123 -51.96 2.41 -25.06
N ASN A 124 -53.28 2.23 -24.96
CA ASN A 124 -54.17 2.54 -26.07
C ASN A 124 -54.24 4.07 -26.27
N ASN A 125 -54.70 4.50 -27.46
CA ASN A 125 -54.91 5.91 -27.80
C ASN A 125 -55.64 6.67 -26.68
N LYS A 126 -55.44 8.00 -26.64
CA LYS A 126 -56.08 8.94 -25.70
C LYS A 126 -57.53 8.52 -25.43
N ASP A 127 -57.85 8.35 -24.16
CA ASP A 127 -59.17 8.02 -23.58
C ASP A 127 -59.53 6.55 -23.31
N GLN A 128 -58.71 5.58 -23.69
CA GLN A 128 -58.93 4.18 -23.30
C GLN A 128 -58.16 3.77 -22.04
N THR A 129 -58.68 2.78 -21.32
CA THR A 129 -58.07 2.23 -20.09
C THR A 129 -57.00 1.16 -20.37
N GLY A 130 -56.69 0.93 -21.63
CA GLY A 130 -55.88 -0.20 -22.03
C GLY A 130 -54.38 -0.02 -21.86
N VAL A 131 -53.73 -1.05 -21.34
CA VAL A 131 -52.28 -1.25 -21.25
C VAL A 131 -51.97 -2.64 -21.80
N TYR A 132 -51.01 -2.72 -22.71
CA TYR A 132 -50.66 -3.94 -23.46
C TYR A 132 -49.18 -3.93 -23.84
N LEU A 133 -48.71 -4.99 -24.48
CA LEU A 133 -47.34 -5.12 -24.95
C LEU A 133 -47.29 -5.00 -26.47
N ASP A 134 -46.37 -4.16 -26.96
CA ASP A 134 -46.15 -3.92 -28.39
C ASP A 134 -44.65 -3.80 -28.69
N SER A 135 -44.26 -4.13 -29.91
CA SER A 135 -42.90 -3.89 -30.42
C SER A 135 -42.67 -2.40 -30.71
N LYS A 136 -43.72 -1.58 -30.85
CA LYS A 136 -43.60 -0.13 -30.99
C LYS A 136 -43.25 0.51 -29.65
N ARG A 137 -42.11 1.19 -29.62
CA ARG A 137 -41.64 1.95 -28.45
C ARG A 137 -42.56 3.12 -28.12
N VAL A 138 -42.94 3.22 -26.85
CA VAL A 138 -43.68 4.35 -26.27
C VAL A 138 -43.00 4.78 -24.98
N TYR A 139 -43.20 6.03 -24.59
CA TYR A 139 -42.59 6.64 -23.41
C TYR A 139 -43.67 6.94 -22.36
N TRP A 140 -43.22 6.96 -21.10
CA TRP A 140 -44.00 7.33 -19.93
C TRP A 140 -43.31 8.49 -19.22
N ASP A 141 -44.08 9.48 -18.77
CA ASP A 141 -43.59 10.53 -17.89
C ASP A 141 -43.59 10.00 -16.45
N LEU A 142 -42.41 9.93 -15.84
CA LEU A 142 -42.26 9.51 -14.44
C LEU A 142 -42.29 10.73 -13.53
N THR A 143 -43.20 10.73 -12.57
CA THR A 143 -43.26 11.73 -11.49
C THR A 143 -42.83 11.05 -10.20
N LEU A 144 -41.78 11.59 -9.56
CA LEU A 144 -41.34 11.15 -8.25
C LEU A 144 -42.29 11.70 -7.18
N LEU A 145 -42.70 10.84 -6.27
CA LEU A 145 -43.48 11.15 -5.07
C LEU A 145 -42.58 10.98 -3.83
N GLY A 146 -43.14 11.11 -2.63
CA GLY A 146 -42.39 10.87 -1.38
C GLY A 146 -41.96 9.40 -1.21
N GLU A 147 -40.90 9.16 -0.43
CA GLU A 147 -40.49 7.81 0.02
C GLU A 147 -40.26 6.77 -1.11
N GLY A 148 -39.66 7.20 -2.23
CA GLY A 148 -39.35 6.32 -3.36
C GLY A 148 -40.58 5.80 -4.11
N GLN A 149 -41.72 6.47 -3.95
CA GLN A 149 -42.92 6.19 -4.72
C GLN A 149 -42.89 6.95 -6.05
N ILE A 150 -43.49 6.38 -7.10
CA ILE A 150 -43.56 7.01 -8.42
C ILE A 150 -44.96 6.96 -9.01
N LYS A 151 -45.20 7.82 -9.99
CA LYS A 151 -46.37 7.77 -10.86
C LYS A 151 -45.95 7.79 -12.33
N LEU A 152 -46.47 6.87 -13.12
CA LEU A 152 -46.18 6.76 -14.56
C LEU A 152 -47.37 7.27 -15.38
N SER A 153 -47.20 8.40 -16.06
CA SER A 153 -48.23 9.05 -16.87
C SER A 153 -47.96 8.91 -18.37
N ASN A 154 -49.00 8.90 -19.18
CA ASN A 154 -48.89 8.85 -20.64
C ASN A 154 -48.38 10.20 -21.20
N THR A 155 -47.39 10.17 -22.10
CA THR A 155 -46.71 11.37 -22.65
C THR A 155 -47.51 12.13 -23.73
N VAL A 156 -48.70 11.67 -24.13
CA VAL A 156 -49.47 12.27 -25.22
C VAL A 156 -50.34 13.41 -24.65
N GLY A 157 -50.06 14.65 -25.09
CA GLY A 157 -50.51 15.92 -24.50
C GLY A 157 -51.88 15.98 -23.81
N HIS A 158 -51.90 16.53 -22.59
CA HIS A 158 -53.08 16.72 -21.73
C HIS A 158 -53.83 15.45 -21.30
N SER A 159 -53.25 14.26 -21.46
CA SER A 159 -53.81 13.04 -20.85
C SER A 159 -53.70 13.13 -19.32
N THR A 160 -54.83 12.96 -18.62
CA THR A 160 -54.86 12.83 -17.15
C THR A 160 -54.72 11.37 -16.68
N ARG A 161 -54.40 10.46 -17.61
CA ARG A 161 -54.32 9.02 -17.33
C ARG A 161 -52.91 8.57 -16.97
N HIS A 162 -52.85 7.61 -16.04
CA HIS A 162 -51.63 7.04 -15.49
C HIS A 162 -51.76 5.52 -15.38
N LEU A 163 -50.62 4.84 -15.30
CA LEU A 163 -50.59 3.43 -14.95
C LEU A 163 -51.07 3.26 -13.51
N GLY A 164 -52.10 2.43 -13.33
CA GLY A 164 -52.67 2.20 -12.01
C GLY A 164 -53.28 0.80 -11.91
N PHE A 165 -53.58 0.42 -10.68
CA PHE A 165 -54.05 -0.90 -10.30
C PHE A 165 -55.47 -0.85 -9.75
N ASN A 166 -56.25 -1.87 -10.11
CA ASN A 166 -57.50 -2.20 -9.45
C ASN A 166 -57.49 -3.69 -9.10
N PRO A 167 -57.82 -4.07 -7.86
CA PRO A 167 -58.03 -5.46 -7.50
C PRO A 167 -59.34 -5.97 -8.08
N ILE A 168 -59.45 -7.29 -8.16
CA ILE A 168 -60.70 -7.98 -8.44
C ILE A 168 -61.33 -8.33 -7.10
N GLN A 169 -62.56 -7.85 -6.85
CA GLN A 169 -63.25 -8.11 -5.59
C GLN A 169 -63.41 -9.62 -5.36
N GLY A 170 -62.93 -10.10 -4.20
CA GLY A 170 -63.01 -11.50 -3.80
C GLY A 170 -61.86 -12.39 -4.31
N GLU A 171 -60.87 -11.85 -5.03
CA GLU A 171 -59.72 -12.60 -5.52
C GLU A 171 -58.40 -11.99 -5.02
N ASN A 172 -57.35 -12.82 -4.88
CA ASN A 172 -55.97 -12.38 -4.61
C ASN A 172 -55.25 -11.87 -5.88
N ASN A 173 -56.02 -11.38 -6.86
CA ASN A 173 -55.53 -10.94 -8.17
C ASN A 173 -56.10 -9.55 -8.49
N GLY A 174 -55.41 -8.87 -9.40
CA GLY A 174 -55.89 -7.60 -9.94
C GLY A 174 -55.37 -7.37 -11.35
N TYR A 175 -55.54 -6.14 -11.81
CA TYR A 175 -55.05 -5.76 -13.13
C TYR A 175 -54.53 -4.33 -13.13
N PHE A 176 -53.55 -4.12 -13.99
CA PHE A 176 -53.02 -2.81 -14.33
C PHE A 176 -53.64 -2.29 -15.62
N GLY A 177 -53.87 -0.98 -15.66
CA GLY A 177 -54.42 -0.27 -16.80
C GLY A 177 -54.10 1.22 -16.77
N ASN A 178 -54.57 1.94 -17.78
CA ASN A 178 -54.32 3.36 -18.00
C ASN A 178 -55.51 4.21 -17.51
N TYR A 179 -55.52 4.58 -16.24
CA TYR A 179 -56.72 5.08 -15.55
C TYR A 179 -56.71 6.60 -15.33
N LYS A 180 -57.90 7.22 -15.33
CA LYS A 180 -58.09 8.57 -14.75
C LYS A 180 -58.25 8.48 -13.24
N THR A 181 -58.94 7.44 -12.78
CA THR A 181 -59.17 7.08 -11.37
C THR A 181 -59.06 5.55 -11.22
N CYS A 182 -58.36 5.10 -10.19
CA CYS A 182 -58.20 3.71 -9.81
C CYS A 182 -57.98 3.62 -8.30
N GLN A 183 -57.95 2.41 -7.75
CA GLN A 183 -57.72 2.24 -6.32
C GLN A 183 -56.30 2.63 -5.91
N SER A 184 -55.30 2.32 -6.74
CA SER A 184 -53.91 2.65 -6.41
C SER A 184 -53.12 2.99 -7.66
N ASP A 185 -52.56 4.19 -7.72
CA ASP A 185 -51.75 4.72 -8.82
C ASP A 185 -50.32 5.08 -8.41
N THR A 186 -49.98 4.79 -7.16
CA THR A 186 -48.69 5.04 -6.55
C THR A 186 -47.85 3.78 -6.64
N LEU A 187 -46.85 3.79 -7.50
CA LEU A 187 -46.05 2.62 -7.83
C LEU A 187 -44.75 2.60 -7.00
N LEU A 188 -44.25 1.40 -6.78
CA LEU A 188 -42.97 1.10 -6.15
C LEU A 188 -42.08 0.38 -7.17
N ILE A 189 -40.81 0.78 -7.23
CA ILE A 189 -39.81 0.07 -8.03
C ILE A 189 -38.93 -0.75 -7.11
N PHE A 190 -38.71 -2.00 -7.48
CA PHE A 190 -37.69 -2.85 -6.88
C PHE A 190 -36.64 -3.12 -7.95
N MET A 191 -35.39 -2.86 -7.64
CA MET A 191 -34.27 -3.14 -8.54
C MET A 191 -33.64 -4.46 -8.13
N HIS A 192 -33.20 -5.25 -9.12
CA HIS A 192 -32.40 -6.44 -8.84
C HIS A 192 -31.20 -6.02 -7.99
N ASP A 193 -31.14 -6.54 -6.76
CA ASP A 193 -30.11 -6.22 -5.80
C ASP A 193 -28.85 -6.96 -6.20
N LEU A 194 -27.91 -6.21 -6.77
CA LEU A 194 -26.61 -6.68 -7.20
C LEU A 194 -25.66 -6.94 -6.01
N THR A 195 -26.17 -7.19 -4.79
CA THR A 195 -25.35 -7.50 -3.61
C THR A 195 -24.55 -8.78 -3.82
N LEU A 196 -23.25 -8.62 -4.12
CA LEU A 196 -22.15 -9.59 -4.20
C LEU A 196 -22.33 -10.84 -5.10
N SER A 197 -23.55 -11.28 -5.40
CA SER A 197 -23.86 -12.42 -6.25
C SER A 197 -23.83 -12.08 -7.75
N GLU A 198 -24.05 -10.82 -8.14
CA GLU A 198 -23.95 -10.37 -9.55
C GLU A 198 -22.84 -9.33 -9.83
N LYS A 199 -22.05 -8.90 -8.83
CA LYS A 199 -20.69 -8.36 -9.11
C LYS A 199 -19.68 -9.47 -9.49
N LYS A 200 -20.13 -10.74 -9.57
CA LYS A 200 -19.28 -11.91 -9.81
C LYS A 200 -19.33 -12.39 -11.26
N GLY A 201 -18.47 -11.78 -12.06
CA GLY A 201 -17.74 -12.48 -13.13
C GLY A 201 -16.31 -12.87 -12.72
N GLU A 202 -15.82 -12.41 -11.56
CA GLU A 202 -14.42 -12.58 -11.17
C GLU A 202 -14.25 -12.77 -9.65
N LEU A 203 -14.87 -13.79 -9.04
CA LEU A 203 -14.13 -14.39 -7.92
C LEU A 203 -12.97 -15.11 -8.61
N GLN A 204 -11.80 -14.48 -8.66
CA GLN A 204 -10.60 -15.17 -9.09
C GLN A 204 -10.33 -16.25 -8.06
N LEU A 205 -10.64 -17.49 -8.43
CA LEU A 205 -10.22 -18.63 -7.65
C LEU A 205 -8.69 -18.57 -7.56
N PRO A 206 -8.11 -18.82 -6.38
CA PRO A 206 -6.67 -18.94 -6.24
C PRO A 206 -6.12 -19.94 -7.26
N ALA A 207 -4.88 -19.71 -7.68
CA ALA A 207 -4.17 -20.70 -8.47
C ALA A 207 -3.91 -21.96 -7.63
N ASP A 208 -3.67 -23.07 -8.31
CA ASP A 208 -3.31 -24.30 -7.62
C ASP A 208 -2.03 -24.10 -6.79
N SER A 209 -2.07 -24.57 -5.54
CA SER A 209 -1.04 -24.39 -4.51
C SER A 209 -0.89 -22.99 -3.91
N ASP A 210 -1.79 -22.04 -4.22
CA ASP A 210 -1.77 -20.73 -3.56
C ASP A 210 -2.07 -20.86 -2.06
N CYS A 211 -1.39 -20.05 -1.25
CA CYS A 211 -1.69 -19.88 0.16
C CYS A 211 -2.81 -18.84 0.33
N ILE A 212 -3.84 -19.17 1.10
CA ILE A 212 -5.03 -18.34 1.28
C ILE A 212 -5.44 -18.21 2.75
N ALA A 213 -6.23 -17.17 3.00
CA ALA A 213 -6.95 -16.95 4.24
C ALA A 213 -8.44 -16.72 3.96
N PHE A 214 -9.27 -16.96 4.97
CA PHE A 214 -10.69 -16.63 4.90
C PHE A 214 -10.91 -15.14 5.16
N LEU A 215 -11.73 -14.51 4.34
CA LEU A 215 -12.15 -13.13 4.49
C LEU A 215 -13.67 -13.06 4.63
N ALA A 216 -14.13 -12.38 5.67
CA ALA A 216 -15.54 -12.08 5.94
C ALA A 216 -15.71 -10.56 5.99
N ASP A 217 -16.23 -9.97 4.91
CA ASP A 217 -16.35 -8.51 4.76
C ASP A 217 -14.99 -7.81 4.92
N THR A 218 -14.76 -7.09 6.02
CA THR A 218 -13.52 -6.38 6.33
C THR A 218 -12.62 -7.13 7.32
N LEU A 219 -12.95 -8.39 7.62
CA LEU A 219 -12.29 -9.19 8.65
C LEU A 219 -11.61 -10.42 8.06
N ILE A 220 -10.35 -10.65 8.43
CA ILE A 220 -9.63 -11.90 8.18
C ILE A 220 -10.01 -12.89 9.27
N ASP A 221 -10.42 -14.08 8.84
CA ASP A 221 -10.92 -15.17 9.68
C ASP A 221 -11.98 -14.70 10.69
N GLY A 222 -12.75 -13.67 10.28
CA GLY A 222 -13.82 -13.03 11.04
C GLY A 222 -13.40 -12.28 12.32
N ARG A 223 -12.10 -12.15 12.58
CA ARG A 223 -11.57 -11.64 13.86
C ARG A 223 -10.65 -10.44 13.71
N LEU A 224 -9.83 -10.43 12.65
CA LEU A 224 -8.77 -9.45 12.48
C LEU A 224 -9.13 -8.43 11.40
N PRO A 225 -8.96 -7.12 11.63
CA PRO A 225 -9.28 -6.11 10.63
C PRO A 225 -8.34 -6.22 9.43
N GLN A 226 -8.89 -6.51 8.24
CA GLN A 226 -8.12 -6.68 7.01
C GLN A 226 -7.18 -5.51 6.73
N SER A 227 -7.60 -4.28 7.07
CA SER A 227 -6.80 -3.07 6.87
C SER A 227 -5.43 -3.10 7.55
N GLU A 228 -5.24 -3.88 8.61
CA GLU A 228 -3.97 -3.97 9.35
C GLU A 228 -3.00 -5.01 8.75
N TYR A 229 -3.52 -5.93 7.94
CA TYR A 229 -2.78 -7.06 7.35
C TYR A 229 -2.66 -6.96 5.83
N LEU A 230 -3.42 -6.08 5.19
CA LEU A 230 -3.34 -5.83 3.75
C LEU A 230 -1.97 -5.25 3.38
N LEU A 231 -1.35 -5.84 2.38
CA LEU A 231 -0.03 -5.48 1.85
C LEU A 231 -0.15 -4.61 0.61
N SER A 232 0.94 -3.93 0.25
CA SER A 232 1.05 -3.04 -0.91
C SER A 232 0.75 -3.73 -2.25
N ASP A 233 0.95 -5.04 -2.34
CA ASP A 233 0.67 -5.86 -3.52
C ASP A 233 -0.74 -6.48 -3.54
N GLY A 234 -1.58 -6.16 -2.55
CA GLY A 234 -2.95 -6.65 -2.42
C GLY A 234 -3.11 -7.99 -1.72
N ARG A 235 -2.02 -8.67 -1.34
CA ARG A 235 -2.05 -9.87 -0.49
C ARG A 235 -2.23 -9.51 0.99
N VAL A 236 -2.44 -10.52 1.85
CA VAL A 236 -2.48 -10.35 3.30
C VAL A 236 -1.27 -10.98 3.98
N ALA A 237 -0.75 -10.34 5.03
CA ALA A 237 0.36 -10.84 5.84
C ALA A 237 -0.08 -12.05 6.68
N ALA A 238 0.68 -13.15 6.64
CA ALA A 238 0.42 -14.35 7.43
C ALA A 238 0.78 -14.14 8.92
N ASP A 239 -0.10 -13.52 9.70
CA ASP A 239 0.14 -13.19 11.11
C ASP A 239 -1.15 -13.32 11.95
N GLY A 240 -1.16 -14.24 12.91
CA GLY A 240 -2.24 -14.35 13.89
C GLY A 240 -3.53 -15.05 13.42
N PHE A 241 -3.55 -15.66 12.22
CA PHE A 241 -4.70 -16.42 11.71
C PHE A 241 -4.25 -17.69 10.96
N ASP A 242 -5.20 -18.61 10.76
CA ASP A 242 -4.95 -19.86 10.05
C ASP A 242 -4.89 -19.65 8.52
N THR A 243 -3.92 -20.29 7.89
CA THR A 243 -3.74 -20.27 6.44
C THR A 243 -3.97 -21.65 5.84
N TRP A 244 -4.38 -21.67 4.57
CA TRP A 244 -4.69 -22.89 3.84
C TRP A 244 -4.06 -22.87 2.46
N THR A 245 -3.50 -23.99 2.04
CA THR A 245 -3.09 -24.21 0.66
C THR A 245 -4.32 -24.63 -0.16
N TYR A 246 -4.64 -23.85 -1.18
CA TYR A 246 -5.71 -24.15 -2.13
C TYR A 246 -5.23 -25.18 -3.15
N LEU A 247 -5.92 -26.32 -3.24
CA LEU A 247 -5.59 -27.40 -4.17
C LEU A 247 -6.73 -27.63 -5.15
N THR A 248 -6.49 -27.34 -6.41
CA THR A 248 -7.49 -27.42 -7.48
C THR A 248 -7.83 -28.88 -7.78
N ALA A 249 -9.12 -29.22 -7.69
CA ALA A 249 -9.64 -30.51 -8.14
C ALA A 249 -10.29 -30.41 -9.52
N SER A 250 -10.95 -29.28 -9.81
CA SER A 250 -11.55 -28.93 -11.11
C SER A 250 -11.84 -27.42 -11.16
N GLN A 251 -12.42 -26.93 -12.26
CA GLN A 251 -12.77 -25.49 -12.44
C GLN A 251 -13.61 -24.87 -11.30
N LYS A 252 -14.39 -25.67 -10.57
CA LYS A 252 -15.23 -25.18 -9.46
C LYS A 252 -15.08 -26.01 -8.19
N ALA A 253 -14.07 -26.86 -8.11
CA ALA A 253 -13.91 -27.78 -6.99
C ALA A 253 -12.47 -27.79 -6.50
N PHE A 254 -12.28 -27.84 -5.19
CA PHE A 254 -10.99 -27.70 -4.57
C PHE A 254 -10.92 -28.39 -3.21
N TYR A 255 -9.70 -28.54 -2.72
CA TYR A 255 -9.41 -28.94 -1.35
C TYR A 255 -8.64 -27.80 -0.67
N LEU A 256 -8.78 -27.70 0.65
CA LEU A 256 -8.01 -26.78 1.47
C LEU A 256 -7.14 -27.61 2.40
N GLN A 257 -5.82 -27.44 2.28
CA GLN A 257 -4.84 -28.19 3.05
C GLN A 257 -4.14 -27.26 4.06
N SER A 258 -4.04 -27.67 5.31
CA SER A 258 -3.29 -26.93 6.33
C SER A 258 -1.78 -27.16 6.18
N LEU A 259 -0.97 -26.37 6.89
CA LEU A 259 0.48 -26.54 6.94
C LEU A 259 0.92 -27.93 7.46
N SER A 260 0.10 -28.60 8.26
CA SER A 260 0.34 -29.96 8.77
C SER A 260 -0.07 -31.06 7.78
N SER A 261 -0.43 -30.69 6.54
CA SER A 261 -0.92 -31.58 5.48
C SER A 261 -2.32 -32.19 5.72
N ALA A 262 -3.03 -31.80 6.79
CA ALA A 262 -4.43 -32.17 7.00
C ALA A 262 -5.38 -31.32 6.14
N TYR A 263 -6.60 -31.80 5.90
CA TYR A 263 -7.57 -31.09 5.05
C TYR A 263 -8.70 -30.48 5.86
N LEU A 264 -9.23 -29.33 5.41
CA LEU A 264 -10.44 -28.74 5.99
C LEU A 264 -11.66 -29.61 5.65
N ARG A 265 -12.32 -30.11 6.68
CA ARG A 265 -13.55 -30.89 6.58
C ARG A 265 -14.78 -29.98 6.70
N HIS A 266 -15.94 -30.49 6.29
CA HIS A 266 -17.23 -29.78 6.31
C HIS A 266 -17.71 -29.44 7.72
N ASP A 267 -17.22 -30.14 8.75
CA ASP A 267 -17.41 -29.78 10.17
C ASP A 267 -16.41 -28.71 10.66
N LEU A 268 -15.62 -28.14 9.74
CA LEU A 268 -14.57 -27.14 9.97
C LEU A 268 -13.38 -27.63 10.80
N SER A 269 -13.29 -28.95 11.03
CA SER A 269 -12.12 -29.58 11.64
C SER A 269 -11.05 -29.92 10.60
N GLN A 270 -9.82 -30.14 11.07
CA GLN A 270 -8.73 -30.69 10.25
C GLN A 270 -8.78 -32.22 10.24
N GLY A 271 -8.73 -32.83 9.06
CA GLY A 271 -8.63 -34.29 8.95
C GLY A 271 -8.52 -34.80 7.52
N GLU A 272 -9.32 -35.81 7.20
CA GLU A 272 -9.32 -36.45 5.88
C GLU A 272 -9.77 -35.51 4.74
N LYS A 273 -9.35 -35.84 3.52
CA LYS A 273 -9.60 -35.04 2.33
C LYS A 273 -11.10 -34.94 2.04
N GLN A 274 -11.65 -33.72 2.10
CA GLN A 274 -13.03 -33.44 1.72
C GLN A 274 -13.12 -32.34 0.67
N LEU A 275 -13.93 -32.59 -0.35
CA LEU A 275 -14.07 -31.71 -1.50
C LEU A 275 -14.96 -30.52 -1.15
N TRP A 276 -14.57 -29.33 -1.60
CA TRP A 276 -15.36 -28.11 -1.53
C TRP A 276 -15.68 -27.63 -2.94
N TYR A 277 -16.79 -26.91 -3.08
CA TYR A 277 -17.22 -26.33 -4.35
C TYR A 277 -17.37 -24.83 -4.25
N TYR A 278 -17.18 -24.17 -5.39
CA TYR A 278 -17.61 -22.81 -5.60
C TYR A 278 -18.95 -22.81 -6.35
N TRP A 279 -19.99 -22.29 -5.70
CA TRP A 279 -21.35 -22.26 -6.24
C TRP A 279 -22.02 -20.91 -5.96
N ASN A 280 -22.49 -20.23 -7.00
CA ASN A 280 -23.17 -18.93 -6.93
C ASN A 280 -22.45 -17.86 -6.08
N GLY A 281 -21.12 -17.83 -6.11
CA GLY A 281 -20.37 -16.89 -5.30
C GLY A 281 -20.10 -17.33 -3.86
N LEU A 282 -20.53 -18.52 -3.46
CA LEU A 282 -20.31 -19.05 -2.13
C LEU A 282 -19.36 -20.26 -2.17
N ILE A 283 -18.63 -20.45 -1.08
CA ILE A 283 -17.88 -21.67 -0.81
C ILE A 283 -18.87 -22.66 -0.18
N SER A 284 -18.99 -23.85 -0.76
CA SER A 284 -20.01 -24.82 -0.38
C SER A 284 -19.44 -26.22 -0.18
N THR A 285 -20.07 -26.99 0.72
CA THR A 285 -19.72 -28.40 0.94
C THR A 285 -20.09 -29.25 -0.27
N SER A 286 -19.46 -30.42 -0.41
CA SER A 286 -19.72 -31.38 -1.51
C SER A 286 -20.79 -32.43 -1.19
N GLU A 287 -21.53 -32.23 -0.11
CA GLU A 287 -22.57 -33.14 0.38
C GLU A 287 -23.81 -33.14 -0.52
N ASP A 288 -24.67 -34.15 -0.36
CA ASP A 288 -25.94 -34.27 -1.11
C ASP A 288 -26.85 -33.06 -0.89
N THR A 289 -26.80 -32.47 0.32
CA THR A 289 -27.42 -31.18 0.65
C THR A 289 -26.30 -30.18 0.93
N PRO A 290 -25.90 -29.36 -0.06
CA PRO A 290 -24.79 -28.43 0.09
C PRO A 290 -25.06 -27.39 1.17
N ARG A 291 -24.04 -27.12 1.99
CA ARG A 291 -24.04 -26.05 3.00
C ARG A 291 -23.01 -24.99 2.63
N CYS A 292 -23.26 -23.74 2.97
CA CYS A 292 -22.42 -22.60 2.65
C CYS A 292 -21.52 -22.23 3.83
N LEU A 293 -20.22 -22.04 3.56
CA LEU A 293 -19.26 -21.52 4.52
C LEU A 293 -19.52 -20.02 4.72
N VAL A 294 -19.85 -19.65 5.96
CA VAL A 294 -20.14 -18.28 6.37
C VAL A 294 -19.47 -17.96 7.70
N TRP A 295 -19.34 -16.66 8.00
CA TRP A 295 -19.05 -16.17 9.33
C TRP A 295 -20.34 -15.85 10.08
N ASP A 296 -20.55 -16.43 11.26
CA ASP A 296 -21.64 -16.07 12.16
C ASP A 296 -21.24 -14.86 13.01
N LYS A 297 -21.82 -13.68 12.73
CA LYS A 297 -21.56 -12.46 13.52
C LYS A 297 -22.02 -12.58 14.96
N LYS A 298 -23.05 -13.37 15.25
CA LYS A 298 -23.61 -13.50 16.61
C LYS A 298 -22.72 -14.39 17.48
N GLN A 299 -22.22 -15.48 16.91
CA GLN A 299 -21.37 -16.42 17.64
C GLN A 299 -19.87 -16.08 17.52
N GLY A 300 -19.48 -15.27 16.54
CA GLY A 300 -18.09 -14.90 16.31
C GLY A 300 -17.22 -16.06 15.84
N GLN A 301 -17.77 -16.92 14.97
CA GLN A 301 -17.06 -18.09 14.45
C GLN A 301 -17.46 -18.43 13.01
N LEU A 302 -16.59 -19.18 12.32
CA LEU A 302 -16.91 -19.83 11.06
C LEU A 302 -17.95 -20.92 11.29
N THR A 303 -18.88 -21.05 10.36
CA THR A 303 -19.90 -22.10 10.37
C THR A 303 -20.28 -22.49 8.95
N VAL A 304 -20.90 -23.67 8.81
CA VAL A 304 -21.55 -24.09 7.57
C VAL A 304 -23.06 -24.14 7.80
N VAL A 305 -23.80 -23.36 7.03
CA VAL A 305 -25.25 -23.24 7.15
C VAL A 305 -25.95 -23.62 5.85
N ASP A 306 -27.25 -23.86 5.93
CA ASP A 306 -28.04 -24.03 4.72
C ASP A 306 -27.97 -22.75 3.85
N PRO A 307 -27.95 -22.86 2.50
CA PRO A 307 -27.91 -21.70 1.62
C PRO A 307 -28.99 -20.64 1.90
N TYR A 308 -30.18 -21.03 2.39
CA TYR A 308 -31.23 -20.10 2.78
C TYR A 308 -30.89 -19.33 4.06
N GLU A 309 -30.20 -19.97 5.01
CA GLU A 309 -29.76 -19.31 6.24
C GLU A 309 -28.59 -18.36 5.99
N ALA A 310 -27.72 -18.67 5.02
CA ALA A 310 -26.56 -17.83 4.67
C ALA A 310 -26.92 -16.39 4.26
N GLU A 311 -28.17 -16.14 3.83
CA GLU A 311 -28.67 -14.82 3.41
C GLU A 311 -29.25 -13.98 4.56
N VAL A 312 -29.29 -14.52 5.78
CA VAL A 312 -29.74 -13.79 6.98
C VAL A 312 -28.68 -12.78 7.42
N SER A 313 -29.10 -11.60 7.90
CA SER A 313 -28.23 -10.47 8.25
C SER A 313 -27.12 -10.76 9.29
N SER A 314 -27.24 -11.85 10.04
CA SER A 314 -26.22 -12.30 11.00
C SER A 314 -25.07 -13.08 10.36
N PHE A 315 -25.18 -13.54 9.12
CA PHE A 315 -24.13 -14.28 8.44
C PHE A 315 -23.40 -13.43 7.41
N ILE A 316 -22.11 -13.67 7.23
CA ILE A 316 -21.27 -13.05 6.19
C ILE A 316 -20.69 -14.15 5.30
N PRO A 317 -20.84 -14.08 3.98
CA PRO A 317 -20.14 -14.98 3.08
C PRO A 317 -18.61 -14.93 3.24
N ILE A 318 -17.96 -16.08 3.13
CA ILE A 318 -16.50 -16.18 3.13
C ILE A 318 -15.93 -16.05 1.71
N TYR A 319 -14.81 -15.34 1.61
CA TYR A 319 -14.00 -15.16 0.42
C TYR A 319 -12.55 -15.61 0.69
N PHE A 320 -11.77 -15.81 -0.36
CA PHE A 320 -10.34 -16.06 -0.24
C PHE A 320 -9.55 -14.77 -0.40
N ALA A 321 -8.64 -14.53 0.52
CA ALA A 321 -7.57 -13.56 0.38
C ALA A 321 -6.27 -14.32 0.09
N ALA A 322 -5.52 -13.88 -0.92
CA ALA A 322 -4.19 -14.41 -1.19
C ALA A 322 -3.25 -14.01 -0.05
N VAL A 323 -2.50 -14.97 0.47
CA VAL A 323 -1.58 -14.77 1.60
C VAL A 323 -0.15 -14.63 1.06
N ALA A 324 0.58 -13.65 1.56
CA ALA A 324 1.98 -13.48 1.22
C ALA A 324 2.87 -14.52 1.91
N ASP A 325 4.12 -14.61 1.46
CA ASP A 325 5.12 -15.46 2.11
C ASP A 325 5.27 -15.08 3.59
N THR A 326 5.47 -16.09 4.44
CA THR A 326 5.63 -15.90 5.89
C THR A 326 6.76 -14.92 6.19
N MET A 327 6.51 -13.99 7.10
CA MET A 327 7.53 -13.05 7.58
C MET A 327 8.75 -13.77 8.12
N ARG A 328 9.94 -13.29 7.78
CA ARG A 328 11.22 -13.77 8.31
C ARG A 328 12.12 -12.60 8.65
N GLU A 329 12.87 -12.77 9.73
CA GLU A 329 13.87 -11.83 10.22
C GLU A 329 15.23 -12.54 10.28
N ASP A 330 16.26 -11.85 9.82
CA ASP A 330 17.67 -12.22 10.00
C ASP A 330 18.44 -11.01 10.55
N PHE A 331 19.45 -11.26 11.37
CA PHE A 331 20.27 -10.21 11.97
C PHE A 331 21.75 -10.56 11.88
N GLN A 332 22.49 -9.80 11.07
CA GLN A 332 23.91 -10.03 10.86
C GLN A 332 24.65 -8.68 10.81
N HIS A 333 25.75 -8.58 11.56
CA HIS A 333 26.63 -7.40 11.57
C HIS A 333 25.91 -6.06 11.80
N GLY A 334 24.83 -6.04 12.59
CA GLY A 334 24.02 -4.85 12.84
C GLY A 334 23.01 -4.52 11.74
N ILE A 335 22.85 -5.38 10.73
CA ILE A 335 21.83 -5.25 9.69
C ILE A 335 20.67 -6.16 10.07
N LYS A 336 19.49 -5.58 10.28
CA LYS A 336 18.24 -6.34 10.43
C LYS A 336 17.61 -6.48 9.05
N THR A 337 17.57 -7.68 8.51
CA THR A 337 17.02 -7.98 7.17
C THR A 337 15.68 -8.66 7.31
N LEU A 338 14.65 -8.08 6.70
CA LEU A 338 13.30 -8.63 6.72
C LEU A 338 12.91 -9.14 5.32
N SER A 339 12.17 -10.24 5.30
CA SER A 339 11.58 -10.80 4.08
C SER A 339 10.17 -11.34 4.32
N GLY A 340 9.44 -11.61 3.24
CA GLY A 340 8.03 -12.01 3.29
C GLY A 340 7.07 -10.83 3.53
N GLY A 341 5.80 -11.11 3.79
CA GLY A 341 4.77 -10.10 4.04
C GLY A 341 4.65 -9.71 5.50
N TRP A 342 4.75 -8.41 5.80
CA TRP A 342 4.70 -7.87 7.16
C TRP A 342 3.40 -7.13 7.44
N SER A 343 2.71 -7.47 8.54
CA SER A 343 1.55 -6.71 9.02
C SER A 343 1.99 -5.33 9.53
N ALA A 344 1.08 -4.36 9.50
CA ALA A 344 1.41 -2.98 9.88
C ALA A 344 1.87 -2.87 11.34
N GLN A 345 1.25 -3.65 12.22
CA GLN A 345 1.59 -3.67 13.64
C GLN A 345 2.97 -4.30 13.90
N ARG A 346 3.25 -5.49 13.33
CA ARG A 346 4.54 -6.18 13.53
C ARG A 346 5.71 -5.34 13.06
N LEU A 347 5.56 -4.70 11.90
CA LEU A 347 6.59 -3.83 11.35
C LEU A 347 6.83 -2.60 12.24
N ALA A 348 5.78 -2.03 12.82
CA ALA A 348 5.90 -0.90 13.74
C ALA A 348 6.56 -1.26 15.07
N GLU A 349 6.39 -2.50 15.52
CA GLU A 349 6.87 -3.05 16.80
C GLU A 349 8.26 -3.68 16.71
N LEU A 350 8.95 -3.55 15.59
CA LEU A 350 10.33 -4.04 15.45
C LEU A 350 11.22 -3.57 16.60
N ASP A 351 11.98 -4.51 17.14
CA ASP A 351 13.07 -4.20 18.06
C ASP A 351 14.25 -3.58 17.29
N TRP A 352 14.76 -2.46 17.82
CA TRP A 352 15.87 -1.69 17.27
C TRP A 352 17.16 -1.86 18.08
N GLN A 353 17.18 -2.73 19.09
CA GLN A 353 18.39 -3.04 19.84
C GLN A 353 19.49 -3.53 18.89
N ASP A 354 20.67 -2.93 18.97
CA ASP A 354 21.86 -3.21 18.15
C ASP A 354 21.68 -3.07 16.63
N VAL A 355 20.51 -2.63 16.16
CA VAL A 355 20.22 -2.39 14.74
C VAL A 355 20.94 -1.13 14.28
N ARG A 356 21.82 -1.26 13.30
CA ARG A 356 22.55 -0.16 12.63
C ARG A 356 21.89 0.25 11.32
N ALA A 357 21.27 -0.70 10.62
CA ALA A 357 20.51 -0.49 9.39
C ALA A 357 19.36 -1.52 9.29
N LEU A 358 18.25 -1.11 8.67
CA LEU A 358 17.11 -1.99 8.40
C LEU A 358 17.01 -2.24 6.90
N ASP A 359 17.00 -3.51 6.48
CA ASP A 359 16.89 -3.92 5.08
C ASP A 359 15.56 -4.62 4.82
N LEU A 360 14.65 -3.93 4.15
CA LEU A 360 13.30 -4.36 3.77
C LEU A 360 13.20 -4.64 2.26
N ARG A 361 14.31 -4.72 1.53
CA ARG A 361 14.26 -4.86 0.05
C ARG A 361 13.61 -6.15 -0.42
N ASN A 362 13.57 -7.18 0.42
CA ASN A 362 12.92 -8.46 0.16
C ASN A 362 11.61 -8.65 0.94
N ALA A 363 11.12 -7.60 1.62
CA ALA A 363 9.87 -7.60 2.33
C ALA A 363 8.78 -6.93 1.50
N THR A 364 7.55 -7.44 1.60
CA THR A 364 6.36 -6.75 1.11
C THR A 364 5.79 -5.92 2.25
N LEU A 365 5.67 -4.60 2.04
CA LEU A 365 5.23 -3.69 3.08
C LEU A 365 3.70 -3.70 3.24
N PRO A 366 3.18 -3.31 4.41
CA PRO A 366 1.77 -3.03 4.58
C PRO A 366 1.29 -1.98 3.57
N ALA A 367 0.04 -2.08 3.10
CA ALA A 367 -0.57 -1.05 2.26
C ALA A 367 -0.66 0.32 2.97
N ARG A 368 -0.66 0.30 4.31
CA ARG A 368 -0.63 1.47 5.19
C ARG A 368 0.34 1.23 6.35
N PRO A 369 1.66 1.39 6.14
CA PRO A 369 2.64 1.19 7.21
C PRO A 369 2.45 2.23 8.32
N LEU A 370 2.70 1.80 9.56
CA LEU A 370 2.65 2.67 10.73
C LEU A 370 4.05 3.22 11.06
N THR A 371 4.09 4.25 11.89
CA THR A 371 5.35 4.76 12.48
C THR A 371 5.99 3.70 13.38
N PHE A 372 7.31 3.52 13.28
CA PHE A 372 8.07 2.66 14.19
C PHE A 372 7.95 3.15 15.64
N LYS A 373 7.54 2.26 16.56
CA LYS A 373 7.33 2.57 17.98
C LYS A 373 8.65 2.70 18.75
N TYR A 374 9.65 1.90 18.38
CA TYR A 374 10.90 1.76 19.14
C TYR A 374 12.13 2.30 18.40
N LEU A 375 11.94 2.94 17.24
CA LEU A 375 13.04 3.61 16.54
C LEU A 375 13.54 4.80 17.38
N PRO A 376 14.84 4.87 17.74
CA PRO A 376 15.36 5.99 18.50
C PRO A 376 15.19 7.33 17.76
N SER A 377 14.68 8.34 18.46
CA SER A 377 14.36 9.66 17.88
C SER A 377 15.58 10.45 17.39
N LYS A 378 16.78 10.09 17.84
CA LYS A 378 18.06 10.70 17.43
C LYS A 378 19.05 9.62 17.02
N ALA A 379 18.88 9.05 15.83
CA ALA A 379 19.80 8.06 15.31
C ALA A 379 19.92 8.12 13.79
N ASN A 380 21.11 7.82 13.28
CA ASN A 380 21.39 7.77 11.84
C ASN A 380 21.20 6.33 11.32
N LYS A 381 19.97 5.82 11.35
CA LYS A 381 19.62 4.45 10.94
C LYS A 381 18.99 4.45 9.55
N PRO A 382 19.73 4.08 8.48
CA PRO A 382 19.14 3.97 7.15
C PRO A 382 18.16 2.80 7.08
N ILE A 383 17.06 3.03 6.36
CA ILE A 383 16.03 2.03 6.06
C ILE A 383 16.02 1.80 4.55
N TYR A 384 16.38 0.61 4.12
CA TYR A 384 16.40 0.22 2.72
C TYR A 384 15.11 -0.49 2.34
N ILE A 385 14.48 -0.07 1.25
CA ILE A 385 13.27 -0.70 0.70
C ILE A 385 13.47 -0.99 -0.78
N SER A 386 12.63 -1.85 -1.36
CA SER A 386 12.62 -2.05 -2.80
C SER A 386 11.97 -0.85 -3.51
N LYS A 387 12.27 -0.66 -4.79
CA LYS A 387 11.68 0.42 -5.60
C LYS A 387 10.15 0.36 -5.69
N THR A 388 9.57 -0.83 -5.68
CA THR A 388 8.11 -1.04 -5.82
C THR A 388 7.33 -0.57 -4.59
N GLU A 389 7.99 -0.51 -3.43
CA GLU A 389 7.37 -0.16 -2.15
C GLU A 389 7.42 1.35 -1.85
N LYS A 390 8.02 2.16 -2.74
CA LYS A 390 8.24 3.59 -2.52
C LYS A 390 6.96 4.35 -2.18
N GLU A 391 5.85 4.04 -2.84
CA GLU A 391 4.61 4.81 -2.75
C GLU A 391 3.84 4.59 -1.42
N VAL A 392 4.14 3.52 -0.69
CA VAL A 392 3.49 3.23 0.60
C VAL A 392 4.30 3.73 1.81
N VAL A 393 5.50 4.27 1.60
CA VAL A 393 6.36 4.76 2.69
C VAL A 393 5.72 5.95 3.40
N PRO A 394 5.47 5.88 4.71
CA PRO A 394 4.88 6.99 5.44
C PRO A 394 5.91 8.11 5.67
N GLU A 395 5.45 9.36 5.73
CA GLU A 395 6.29 10.53 6.00
C GLU A 395 7.05 10.43 7.34
N THR A 396 6.54 9.65 8.27
CA THR A 396 7.11 9.47 9.62
C THR A 396 8.39 8.63 9.63
N TRP A 397 8.65 7.81 8.61
CA TRP A 397 9.86 6.99 8.56
C TRP A 397 11.07 7.83 8.18
N PRO A 398 12.08 8.01 9.05
CA PRO A 398 13.26 8.81 8.71
C PRO A 398 14.21 8.02 7.79
N PHE A 399 15.08 8.73 7.08
CA PHE A 399 16.24 8.16 6.38
C PHE A 399 15.95 6.90 5.51
N VAL A 400 14.97 7.00 4.62
CA VAL A 400 14.55 5.89 3.75
C VAL A 400 15.25 5.95 2.39
N ILE A 401 15.74 4.81 1.93
CA ILE A 401 16.44 4.60 0.67
C ILE A 401 15.67 3.55 -0.12
N ALA A 402 15.16 3.91 -1.29
CA ALA A 402 14.52 2.95 -2.20
C ALA A 402 15.52 2.51 -3.25
N GLU A 403 15.77 1.20 -3.34
CA GLU A 403 16.81 0.60 -4.15
C GLU A 403 18.20 1.12 -3.74
N ASN A 404 18.63 2.23 -4.35
CA ASN A 404 19.86 2.95 -4.11
C ASN A 404 19.67 4.48 -4.19
N LEU A 405 18.44 4.98 -3.99
CA LEU A 405 18.10 6.42 -4.06
C LEU A 405 17.48 6.89 -2.74
N LEU A 406 17.97 8.01 -2.22
CA LEU A 406 17.39 8.67 -1.05
C LEU A 406 15.99 9.19 -1.38
N LEU A 407 14.99 8.87 -0.55
CA LEU A 407 13.60 9.26 -0.83
C LEU A 407 13.25 10.68 -0.40
N LYS A 408 13.92 11.21 0.62
CA LYS A 408 13.65 12.53 1.18
C LYS A 408 14.88 13.12 1.86
N ASP A 409 14.86 14.44 2.03
CA ASP A 409 15.86 15.17 2.81
C ASP A 409 16.09 14.51 4.18
N VAL A 410 17.36 14.36 4.56
CA VAL A 410 17.77 13.72 5.81
C VAL A 410 18.76 14.59 6.59
N TYR A 411 18.59 14.61 7.91
CA TYR A 411 19.45 15.32 8.85
C TYR A 411 20.21 14.31 9.71
N LEU A 412 21.51 14.20 9.48
CA LEU A 412 22.39 13.39 10.29
C LEU A 412 22.62 14.04 11.65
N GLN A 413 22.51 13.24 12.71
CA GLN A 413 22.77 13.62 14.09
C GLN A 413 24.27 13.52 14.37
N ASP A 414 24.92 14.61 14.81
CA ASP A 414 26.32 14.56 15.23
C ASP A 414 26.51 13.62 16.43
N LYS A 415 27.67 12.97 16.50
CA LYS A 415 28.05 11.97 17.51
C LYS A 415 27.18 10.71 17.56
N GLU A 416 26.20 10.56 16.66
CA GLU A 416 25.43 9.32 16.52
C GLU A 416 26.01 8.43 15.41
N PRO A 417 26.19 7.11 15.64
CA PRO A 417 26.77 6.23 14.66
C PRO A 417 25.97 6.17 13.36
N ILE A 418 26.66 6.08 12.23
CA ILE A 418 26.06 5.83 10.92
C ILE A 418 26.73 4.62 10.28
N TYR A 419 25.92 3.75 9.67
CA TYR A 419 26.41 2.58 8.94
C TYR A 419 25.61 2.43 7.65
N VAL A 420 26.30 2.47 6.51
CA VAL A 420 25.71 2.42 5.18
C VAL A 420 26.18 1.11 4.52
N PRO A 421 25.49 -0.02 4.77
CA PRO A 421 25.88 -1.32 4.19
C PRO A 421 25.72 -1.35 2.68
N TYR A 422 24.79 -0.55 2.14
CA TYR A 422 24.56 -0.40 0.71
C TYR A 422 24.65 1.08 0.35
N SER A 423 25.58 1.42 -0.55
CA SER A 423 25.76 2.79 -1.02
C SER A 423 24.52 3.30 -1.77
N PHE A 424 24.20 4.57 -1.63
CA PHE A 424 23.03 5.19 -2.27
C PHE A 424 23.35 6.59 -2.79
N ASN A 425 22.58 7.05 -3.79
CA ASN A 425 22.68 8.39 -4.36
C ASN A 425 21.60 9.31 -3.78
N LEU A 426 21.87 10.60 -3.83
CA LEU A 426 20.98 11.63 -3.27
C LEU A 426 19.79 12.01 -4.16
N ASP A 427 19.83 11.75 -5.47
CA ASP A 427 18.71 11.99 -6.42
C ASP A 427 18.01 13.36 -6.27
N GLY A 428 18.79 14.42 -6.02
CA GLY A 428 18.27 15.77 -5.80
C GLY A 428 17.72 16.04 -4.39
N GLN A 429 17.61 15.03 -3.53
CA GLN A 429 17.37 15.17 -2.10
C GLN A 429 18.63 15.65 -1.38
N THR A 430 18.45 16.30 -0.23
CA THR A 430 19.54 16.88 0.55
C THR A 430 19.89 15.99 1.75
N ILE A 431 21.16 15.60 1.86
CA ILE A 431 21.71 15.13 3.13
C ILE A 431 22.38 16.30 3.85
N THR A 432 22.02 16.51 5.11
CA THR A 432 22.51 17.60 5.94
C THR A 432 23.21 17.05 7.18
N TYR A 433 24.40 17.55 7.47
CA TYR A 433 25.11 17.32 8.73
C TYR A 433 25.29 18.65 9.45
N GLU A 434 24.94 18.70 10.74
CA GLU A 434 25.09 19.89 11.57
C GLU A 434 25.89 19.57 12.84
N ARG A 435 26.80 20.47 13.21
CA ARG A 435 27.62 20.39 14.43
C ARG A 435 27.70 21.76 15.09
N GLU A 436 27.55 21.80 16.41
CA GLU A 436 27.82 23.02 17.19
C GLU A 436 29.30 23.08 17.60
N MET A 437 29.99 24.15 17.21
CA MET A 437 31.42 24.37 17.51
C MET A 437 31.57 25.49 18.54
N ILE A 438 31.91 25.15 19.79
CA ILE A 438 31.81 26.07 20.93
C ILE A 438 33.07 26.94 21.11
N ASP A 439 34.23 26.29 21.12
CA ASP A 439 35.46 26.90 21.65
C ASP A 439 36.33 27.57 20.58
N GLY A 440 36.01 27.38 19.29
CA GLY A 440 36.88 27.85 18.21
C GLY A 440 38.20 27.09 18.11
N ASN A 441 38.32 25.94 18.79
CA ASN A 441 39.45 25.03 18.71
C ASN A 441 39.43 24.24 17.39
N TRP A 442 40.57 23.61 17.08
CA TRP A 442 40.63 22.67 15.97
C TRP A 442 39.95 21.35 16.34
N GLU A 443 39.12 20.85 15.43
CA GLU A 443 38.48 19.54 15.51
C GLU A 443 38.72 18.75 14.23
N THR A 444 38.45 17.45 14.29
CA THR A 444 38.44 16.58 13.11
C THR A 444 37.02 16.34 12.61
N LEU A 445 36.90 16.10 11.30
CA LEU A 445 35.64 15.75 10.65
C LEU A 445 35.88 14.68 9.58
N CYS A 446 35.00 13.70 9.51
CA CYS A 446 34.89 12.81 8.37
C CYS A 446 33.41 12.58 8.06
N LEU A 447 33.02 12.72 6.78
CA LEU A 447 31.64 12.56 6.33
C LEU A 447 31.54 11.39 5.34
N PRO A 448 30.41 10.65 5.30
CA PRO A 448 30.21 9.56 4.34
C PRO A 448 29.76 10.05 2.96
N PHE A 449 29.76 11.38 2.75
CA PHE A 449 29.38 12.05 1.52
C PHE A 449 30.25 13.28 1.31
N THR A 450 30.25 13.75 0.07
CA THR A 450 31.11 14.84 -0.37
C THR A 450 30.42 16.19 -0.22
N VAL A 451 31.17 17.22 0.21
CA VAL A 451 30.65 18.58 0.42
C VAL A 451 31.52 19.62 -0.27
N ASP A 452 30.87 20.52 -1.01
CA ASP A 452 31.53 21.46 -1.92
C ASP A 452 31.38 22.92 -1.46
N ASP A 453 30.52 23.18 -0.48
CA ASP A 453 30.27 24.51 0.06
C ASP A 453 30.05 24.48 1.58
N TRP A 454 30.56 25.51 2.25
CA TRP A 454 30.41 25.73 3.68
C TRP A 454 30.64 27.21 4.02
N SER A 455 30.19 27.63 5.20
CA SER A 455 30.38 29.02 5.64
C SER A 455 31.86 29.38 5.72
N LYS A 456 32.22 30.53 5.14
CA LYS A 456 33.59 31.11 5.17
C LYS A 456 34.10 31.43 6.58
N SER A 457 33.22 31.39 7.59
CA SER A 457 33.60 31.50 9.00
C SER A 457 34.32 30.27 9.55
N PHE A 458 34.33 29.16 8.81
CA PHE A 458 35.04 27.94 9.16
C PHE A 458 36.27 27.76 8.27
N ASP A 459 37.41 27.54 8.90
CA ASP A 459 38.65 27.13 8.26
C ASP A 459 38.65 25.59 8.18
N VAL A 460 38.83 25.04 6.99
CA VAL A 460 38.78 23.59 6.73
C VAL A 460 40.03 23.22 5.94
N GLN A 461 40.78 22.25 6.45
CA GLN A 461 42.04 21.83 5.86
C GLN A 461 42.13 20.31 5.68
N GLU A 462 42.68 19.91 4.54
CA GLU A 462 42.88 18.53 4.14
C GLU A 462 44.36 18.13 4.26
N LEU A 463 44.61 16.86 4.57
CA LEU A 463 45.98 16.33 4.66
C LEU A 463 46.54 16.14 3.25
N VAL A 464 47.59 16.87 2.90
CA VAL A 464 48.22 16.80 1.56
C VAL A 464 49.62 16.19 1.57
N LYS A 465 50.28 16.16 2.74
CA LYS A 465 51.67 15.71 2.82
C LYS A 465 51.96 15.00 4.14
N ILE A 466 52.74 13.94 4.06
CA ILE A 466 53.31 13.25 5.23
C ILE A 466 54.82 13.29 5.06
N THR A 467 55.53 13.87 6.02
CA THR A 467 57.00 13.97 6.01
C THR A 467 57.57 13.28 7.22
N GLN A 468 58.41 12.27 7.00
CA GLN A 468 59.13 11.60 8.07
C GLN A 468 60.57 12.13 8.13
N ASN A 469 61.01 12.61 9.29
CA ASN A 469 62.37 13.08 9.52
C ASN A 469 62.94 12.42 10.78
N GLY A 470 63.64 11.30 10.59
CA GLY A 470 64.15 10.48 11.68
C GLY A 470 63.00 9.94 12.56
N THR A 471 62.98 10.35 13.83
CA THR A 471 61.96 9.94 14.82
C THR A 471 60.78 10.91 14.91
N LYS A 472 60.65 11.85 13.97
CA LYS A 472 59.53 12.80 13.91
C LYS A 472 58.68 12.54 12.67
N LEU A 473 57.38 12.74 12.84
CA LEU A 473 56.38 12.69 11.77
C LEU A 473 55.68 14.05 11.70
N ASP A 474 55.72 14.68 10.53
CA ASP A 474 55.07 15.96 10.25
C ASP A 474 53.93 15.73 9.24
N LEU A 475 52.75 16.26 9.54
CA LEU A 475 51.56 16.22 8.69
C LEU A 475 51.29 17.60 8.12
N GLY A 476 51.38 17.72 6.79
CA GLY A 476 51.12 18.94 6.04
C GLY A 476 49.66 19.06 5.64
N PHE A 477 49.01 20.15 6.06
CA PHE A 477 47.61 20.45 5.76
C PHE A 477 47.47 21.70 4.91
N ASP A 478 46.60 21.65 3.90
CA ASP A 478 46.26 22.75 3.01
C ASP A 478 44.78 23.08 3.11
N LYS A 479 44.42 24.30 2.73
CA LYS A 479 43.01 24.71 2.66
C LYS A 479 42.25 23.81 1.69
N ALA A 480 41.25 23.10 2.22
CA ALA A 480 40.39 22.23 1.42
C ALA A 480 39.55 23.06 0.43
N GLN A 481 39.45 22.59 -0.80
CA GLN A 481 38.46 23.10 -1.78
C GLN A 481 37.14 22.31 -1.72
N LYS A 482 37.19 21.10 -1.17
CA LYS A 482 36.10 20.13 -1.13
C LYS A 482 36.36 19.18 0.03
N ILE A 483 35.33 18.81 0.78
CA ILE A 483 35.41 17.73 1.77
C ILE A 483 35.00 16.46 1.04
N GLN A 484 35.95 15.63 0.62
CA GLN A 484 35.63 14.39 -0.08
C GLN A 484 35.02 13.36 0.89
N ALA A 485 34.07 12.57 0.41
CA ALA A 485 33.51 11.45 1.17
C ALA A 485 34.63 10.53 1.69
N ASN A 486 34.50 10.10 2.96
CA ASN A 486 35.43 9.22 3.66
C ASN A 486 36.86 9.75 3.82
N GLN A 487 37.14 11.00 3.44
CA GLN A 487 38.44 11.64 3.67
C GLN A 487 38.38 12.58 4.86
N PRO A 488 39.16 12.31 5.93
CA PRO A 488 39.21 13.21 7.07
C PRO A 488 39.80 14.57 6.76
N VAL A 489 39.21 15.59 7.39
CA VAL A 489 39.73 16.96 7.42
C VAL A 489 39.88 17.42 8.86
N ILE A 490 40.69 18.46 9.05
CA ILE A 490 40.69 19.26 10.28
C ILE A 490 39.96 20.57 10.02
N LEU A 491 39.22 21.06 11.00
CA LEU A 491 38.48 22.30 10.87
C LEU A 491 38.47 23.11 12.14
N ARG A 492 38.28 24.41 11.99
CA ARG A 492 38.20 25.37 13.09
C ARG A 492 37.16 26.44 12.79
N GLY A 493 36.35 26.78 13.79
CA GLY A 493 35.41 27.89 13.73
C GLY A 493 34.51 27.89 14.95
N LYS A 494 33.60 28.87 15.03
CA LYS A 494 32.67 29.04 16.15
C LYS A 494 31.23 29.13 15.66
N GLY A 495 30.31 28.53 16.42
CA GLY A 495 28.89 28.47 16.13
C GLY A 495 28.49 27.21 15.36
N LYS A 496 27.30 27.25 14.78
CA LYS A 496 26.70 26.12 14.07
C LYS A 496 27.31 25.90 12.69
N LEU A 497 28.07 24.81 12.54
CA LEU A 497 28.51 24.29 11.25
C LEU A 497 27.36 23.54 10.59
N LYS A 498 27.04 23.89 9.34
CA LYS A 498 26.03 23.21 8.52
C LYS A 498 26.66 22.82 7.18
N LEU A 499 26.65 21.53 6.88
CA LEU A 499 27.23 20.94 5.67
C LEU A 499 26.14 20.17 4.93
N GLN A 500 26.02 20.40 3.62
CA GLN A 500 24.94 19.83 2.81
C GLN A 500 25.48 19.29 1.49
N ALA A 501 24.85 18.21 1.01
CA ALA A 501 25.04 17.68 -0.33
C ALA A 501 23.69 17.35 -0.96
N ARG A 502 23.58 17.53 -2.27
CA ARG A 502 22.37 17.22 -3.07
C ARG A 502 22.62 16.21 -4.20
N GLU A 503 23.89 15.89 -4.43
CA GLU A 503 24.35 14.96 -5.45
C GLU A 503 25.54 14.17 -4.93
N GLY A 504 25.81 13.03 -5.58
CA GLY A 504 26.89 12.13 -5.22
C GLY A 504 26.44 10.90 -4.44
N LEU A 505 27.43 10.04 -4.20
CA LEU A 505 27.27 8.74 -3.55
C LEU A 505 27.52 8.89 -2.04
N VAL A 506 26.63 8.31 -1.25
CA VAL A 506 26.81 8.15 0.19
C VAL A 506 27.28 6.74 0.48
N VAL A 507 28.41 6.62 1.19
CA VAL A 507 28.97 5.33 1.58
C VAL A 507 29.83 5.50 2.83
N THR A 508 29.74 4.57 3.76
CA THR A 508 30.67 4.46 4.89
C THR A 508 31.76 3.46 4.55
N GLN A 509 33.00 3.90 4.44
CA GLN A 509 34.16 3.05 4.18
C GLN A 509 35.24 3.32 5.23
N GLU A 510 36.03 2.31 5.54
CA GLU A 510 37.26 2.55 6.28
C GLU A 510 38.24 3.33 5.40
N ALA A 511 38.65 4.52 5.86
CA ALA A 511 39.61 5.35 5.15
C ALA A 511 40.97 4.64 5.06
N GLU A 512 41.54 4.59 3.86
CA GLU A 512 42.91 4.12 3.64
C GLU A 512 43.93 5.12 4.17
N GLY A 513 45.06 4.61 4.68
CA GLY A 513 46.16 5.43 5.20
C GLY A 513 46.13 5.67 6.70
N ILE A 514 46.91 6.67 7.14
CA ILE A 514 47.18 6.93 8.56
C ILE A 514 46.12 7.82 9.21
N PHE A 515 45.50 8.76 8.46
CA PHE A 515 44.48 9.67 8.98
C PHE A 515 43.10 9.11 8.67
N ARG A 516 42.45 8.54 9.67
CA ARG A 516 41.26 7.71 9.50
C ARG A 516 40.03 8.37 10.10
N GLY A 517 38.94 8.32 9.34
CA GLY A 517 37.61 8.70 9.82
C GLY A 517 37.00 7.61 10.69
N ASN A 518 35.99 7.99 11.47
CA ASN A 518 35.23 7.10 12.32
C ASN A 518 33.73 7.42 12.19
N TYR A 519 32.92 6.39 11.97
CA TYR A 519 31.46 6.50 11.88
C TYR A 519 30.74 5.79 13.03
N ASP A 520 31.49 5.26 13.99
CA ASP A 520 30.97 4.54 15.16
C ASP A 520 31.42 5.18 16.47
N SER A 521 30.83 4.77 17.59
CA SER A 521 31.36 5.14 18.90
C SER A 521 32.52 4.22 19.23
N LYS A 522 33.73 4.77 19.41
CA LYS A 522 34.95 3.97 19.52
C LYS A 522 35.78 4.35 20.74
N ASP A 523 36.11 3.35 21.55
CA ASP A 523 37.15 3.48 22.56
C ASP A 523 38.53 3.41 21.90
N ILE A 524 39.37 4.39 22.21
CA ILE A 524 40.66 4.59 21.56
C ILE A 524 41.77 4.32 22.58
N ASN A 525 42.48 3.21 22.37
CA ASN A 525 43.57 2.79 23.25
C ASN A 525 44.97 2.89 22.60
N GLN A 526 45.04 3.08 21.28
CA GLN A 526 46.29 3.14 20.49
C GLN A 526 46.09 3.99 19.22
N ALA A 527 45.88 5.30 19.40
CA ALA A 527 45.83 6.23 18.27
C ALA A 527 46.23 7.63 18.73
N TYR A 528 46.46 8.53 17.77
CA TYR A 528 46.72 9.93 18.07
C TYR A 528 45.49 10.79 17.78
N LEU A 529 45.16 11.66 18.73
CA LEU A 529 44.06 12.62 18.66
C LEU A 529 44.63 14.03 18.48
N LEU A 530 43.90 14.87 17.75
CA LEU A 530 44.29 16.26 17.50
C LEU A 530 44.23 17.06 18.82
N SER A 531 45.28 17.82 19.11
CA SER A 531 45.28 18.77 20.23
C SER A 531 44.37 19.97 19.93
N ASN A 532 43.79 20.59 20.97
CA ASN A 532 42.86 21.72 20.82
C ASN A 532 43.44 22.90 20.02
N ASP A 533 44.75 23.14 20.15
CA ASP A 533 45.46 24.20 19.43
C ASP A 533 45.73 23.86 17.95
N GLY A 534 45.48 22.61 17.54
CA GLY A 534 45.67 22.07 16.20
C GLY A 534 47.12 21.82 15.80
N ASN A 535 48.09 22.09 16.68
CA ASN A 535 49.51 22.06 16.28
C ASN A 535 50.10 20.65 16.33
N THR A 536 49.46 19.70 17.00
CA THR A 536 49.96 18.34 17.17
C THR A 536 48.87 17.28 17.18
N PHE A 537 49.20 16.05 16.79
CA PHE A 537 48.47 14.88 17.25
C PHE A 537 49.24 14.22 18.40
N VAL A 538 48.53 13.91 19.47
CA VAL A 538 49.08 13.33 20.71
C VAL A 538 48.44 11.97 20.96
N ASN A 539 49.19 11.05 21.57
CA ASN A 539 48.67 9.72 21.87
C ASN A 539 47.45 9.83 22.79
N ALA A 540 46.39 9.09 22.48
CA ALA A 540 45.17 9.06 23.25
C ALA A 540 45.46 8.52 24.66
N ALA A 541 44.99 9.23 25.67
CA ALA A 541 45.07 8.73 27.04
C ALA A 541 44.20 7.47 27.19
N SER A 542 44.58 6.57 28.10
CA SER A 542 43.77 5.39 28.42
C SER A 542 42.33 5.79 28.76
N GLY A 543 41.35 5.11 28.15
CA GLY A 543 39.92 5.43 28.31
C GLY A 543 39.43 6.60 27.47
N SER A 544 40.23 7.10 26.52
CA SER A 544 39.77 8.10 25.55
C SER A 544 38.66 7.53 24.66
N HIS A 545 37.66 8.34 24.40
CA HIS A 545 36.53 7.99 23.55
C HIS A 545 36.45 8.91 22.34
N LEU A 546 36.18 8.34 21.17
CA LEU A 546 36.01 9.07 19.93
C LEU A 546 34.58 8.91 19.42
N SER A 547 33.86 10.03 19.37
CA SER A 547 32.52 10.06 18.79
C SER A 547 32.54 9.86 17.26
N PRO A 548 31.42 9.39 16.66
CA PRO A 548 31.19 9.39 15.23
C PRO A 548 31.47 10.74 14.55
N PHE A 549 31.77 10.69 13.25
CA PHE A 549 32.15 11.83 12.39
C PHE A 549 33.44 12.54 12.78
N ARG A 550 34.25 11.93 13.66
CA ARG A 550 35.59 12.41 14.01
C ARG A 550 36.64 11.56 13.32
N ALA A 551 37.88 12.03 13.34
CA ALA A 551 39.03 11.33 12.79
C ALA A 551 40.20 11.29 13.78
N TYR A 552 41.10 10.34 13.53
CA TYR A 552 42.26 10.04 14.36
C TYR A 552 43.42 9.56 13.48
N ILE A 553 44.63 9.57 14.02
CA ILE A 553 45.80 9.00 13.34
C ILE A 553 46.11 7.63 13.92
N LEU A 554 46.21 6.62 13.06
CA LEU A 554 46.63 5.27 13.40
C LEU A 554 47.96 4.96 12.71
N LEU A 555 48.94 4.49 13.50
CA LEU A 555 50.30 4.21 13.03
C LEU A 555 50.80 2.90 13.65
N ASP A 556 51.62 2.18 12.91
CA ASP A 556 52.29 0.96 13.39
C ASP A 556 53.49 1.26 14.32
N LYS A 557 53.93 2.53 14.38
CA LYS A 557 55.07 2.98 15.18
C LYS A 557 54.66 4.07 16.14
N ASP A 558 55.17 4.00 17.36
CA ASP A 558 54.94 5.01 18.38
C ASP A 558 55.85 6.22 18.20
N TYR A 559 55.22 7.36 17.89
CA TYR A 559 55.78 8.70 18.00
C TYR A 559 55.35 9.35 19.33
N LYS A 560 56.18 10.22 19.93
CA LYS A 560 55.76 10.99 21.12
C LYS A 560 54.68 12.02 20.78
N THR A 561 54.91 12.77 19.72
CA THR A 561 53.99 13.74 19.13
C THR A 561 54.16 13.71 17.62
N ILE A 562 53.11 14.09 16.91
CA ILE A 562 53.11 14.25 15.45
C ILE A 562 52.80 15.71 15.18
N ASP A 563 53.71 16.43 14.54
CA ASP A 563 53.55 17.87 14.32
C ASP A 563 52.58 18.12 13.16
N VAL A 564 51.73 19.12 13.31
CA VAL A 564 50.86 19.62 12.23
C VAL A 564 51.50 20.86 11.62
N LYS A 565 51.65 20.86 10.29
CA LYS A 565 52.16 21.98 9.50
C LYS A 565 51.07 22.46 8.56
N TYR A 566 50.58 23.66 8.81
CA TYR A 566 49.66 24.32 7.89
C TYR A 566 50.45 24.98 6.77
N ASN A 567 50.19 24.66 5.52
CA ASN A 567 50.70 25.43 4.38
C ASN A 567 49.86 26.70 4.23
N ILE A 568 49.92 27.54 5.24
CA ILE A 568 49.52 28.93 5.13
C ILE A 568 50.53 29.60 4.22
N ILE A 569 50.05 30.24 3.16
CA ILE A 569 50.88 31.11 2.32
C ILE A 569 51.32 32.30 3.18
N THR A 570 52.39 32.14 3.96
CA THR A 570 53.18 33.27 4.49
C THR A 570 54.13 33.70 3.39
N GLN A 571 53.60 34.11 2.24
CA GLN A 571 54.45 34.64 1.16
C GLN A 571 55.10 35.92 1.67
N ILE A 572 56.40 35.85 1.91
CA ILE A 572 57.24 37.03 1.97
C ILE A 572 57.43 37.46 0.52
N ARG A 573 56.78 38.55 0.11
CA ARG A 573 56.87 38.99 -1.29
C ARG A 573 58.27 39.56 -1.56
N PRO A 574 58.98 39.10 -2.60
CA PRO A 574 60.22 39.75 -3.02
C PRO A 574 59.91 41.18 -3.49
N GLN A 575 60.77 42.11 -3.10
CA GLN A 575 60.72 43.56 -3.31
C GLN A 575 59.86 44.03 -4.51
N GLN A 576 58.72 44.66 -4.23
CA GLN A 576 58.14 45.65 -5.15
C GLN A 576 58.76 47.01 -4.85
N VAL A 577 58.96 47.85 -5.87
CA VAL A 577 59.44 49.23 -5.72
C VAL A 577 58.55 49.96 -4.73
N ILE A 578 59.05 50.19 -3.52
CA ILE A 578 58.31 50.91 -2.47
C ILE A 578 58.37 52.39 -2.86
N SER A 579 57.21 53.00 -3.13
CA SER A 579 57.07 54.46 -3.20
C SER A 579 57.71 55.09 -1.96
N ARG A 580 58.39 56.24 -2.13
CA ARG A 580 59.06 56.96 -1.02
C ARG A 580 58.11 57.34 0.13
N ASP A 581 56.79 57.25 -0.08
CA ASP A 581 55.77 57.72 0.86
C ASP A 581 55.16 56.62 1.74
N LYS A 582 55.53 55.34 1.57
CA LYS A 582 54.97 54.25 2.38
C LYS A 582 55.71 54.08 3.71
N ILE A 583 54.95 53.94 4.80
CA ILE A 583 55.46 53.70 6.14
C ILE A 583 55.91 52.24 6.29
N LEU A 584 57.14 52.06 6.76
CA LEU A 584 57.78 50.76 6.95
C LEU A 584 57.79 50.39 8.43
N TYR A 585 57.49 49.14 8.78
CA TYR A 585 57.59 48.63 10.15
C TYR A 585 58.55 47.44 10.21
N SER A 586 59.32 47.29 11.29
CA SER A 586 60.05 46.03 11.55
C SER A 586 59.07 44.89 11.83
N ILE A 587 59.57 43.65 11.88
CA ILE A 587 58.75 42.48 12.22
C ILE A 587 58.11 42.63 13.61
N ASP A 588 58.74 43.39 14.51
CA ASP A 588 58.30 43.67 15.87
C ASP A 588 57.34 44.87 15.95
N GLY A 589 56.89 45.42 14.82
CA GLY A 589 55.91 46.51 14.75
C GLY A 589 56.49 47.90 15.00
N ILE A 590 57.81 48.07 14.99
CA ILE A 590 58.47 49.37 15.20
C ILE A 590 58.56 50.10 13.86
N ARG A 591 57.96 51.30 13.79
CA ARG A 591 58.04 52.18 12.62
C ARG A 591 59.50 52.53 12.30
N GLN A 592 59.90 52.31 11.06
CA GLN A 592 61.25 52.53 10.55
C GLN A 592 61.33 53.85 9.79
N LEU A 593 62.35 54.66 10.09
CA LEU A 593 62.64 55.92 9.41
C LEU A 593 63.60 55.63 8.24
N SER A 594 63.03 55.50 7.04
CA SER A 594 63.61 55.62 5.68
C SER A 594 64.98 55.01 5.32
N THR A 595 65.65 54.23 6.17
CA THR A 595 66.96 53.65 5.84
C THR A 595 66.87 52.18 5.42
N LYS A 596 67.22 51.93 4.16
CA LYS A 596 67.23 50.63 3.47
C LYS A 596 68.32 49.69 4.02
N ARG A 597 68.11 49.14 5.22
CA ARG A 597 68.90 47.98 5.67
C ARG A 597 68.27 46.70 5.11
N GLN A 598 69.11 45.72 4.80
CA GLN A 598 68.63 44.40 4.40
C GLN A 598 67.84 43.78 5.54
N GLY A 599 66.65 43.26 5.27
CA GLY A 599 65.79 42.71 6.32
C GLY A 599 64.35 42.45 5.89
N ILE A 600 63.57 41.87 6.80
CA ILE A 600 62.14 41.61 6.64
C ILE A 600 61.36 42.75 7.31
N TYR A 601 60.39 43.32 6.60
CA TYR A 601 59.59 44.45 7.06
C TYR A 601 58.10 44.23 6.79
N ILE A 602 57.26 44.99 7.50
CA ILE A 602 55.81 45.05 7.29
C ILE A 602 55.47 46.37 6.62
N VAL A 603 54.80 46.31 5.47
CA VAL A 603 54.25 47.47 4.74
C VAL A 603 52.82 47.14 4.37
N ASP A 604 51.88 48.02 4.72
CA ASP A 604 50.44 47.82 4.49
C ASP A 604 49.93 46.42 4.95
N GLY A 605 50.43 45.93 6.08
CA GLY A 605 50.09 44.63 6.65
C GLY A 605 50.73 43.41 5.97
N GLN A 606 51.63 43.60 4.99
CA GLN A 606 52.31 42.53 4.27
C GLN A 606 53.79 42.44 4.63
N LYS A 607 54.31 41.22 4.79
CA LYS A 607 55.74 40.95 4.98
C LYS A 607 56.49 41.06 3.65
N ILE A 608 57.52 41.90 3.60
CA ILE A 608 58.39 42.12 2.44
C ILE A 608 59.86 41.93 2.83
N ILE A 609 60.71 41.54 1.87
CA ILE A 609 62.17 41.55 2.03
C ILE A 609 62.75 42.74 1.28
N ILE A 610 63.59 43.51 1.97
CA ILE A 610 64.53 44.45 1.36
C ILE A 610 65.87 43.71 1.30
N LYS A 611 66.39 43.49 0.08
CA LYS A 611 67.71 42.92 -0.17
C LYS A 611 68.77 44.00 -0.33
#